data_AF-A0A1J5QSH0-F1
#
_entry.id   AF-A0A1J5QSH0-F1
#
_cell.length_a   1.000
_cell.length_b   1.000
_cell.length_c   1.000
_cell.angle_alpha   90.00
_cell.angle_beta   90.00
_cell.angle_gamma   90.00
#
_symmetry.space_group_name_H-M   'P 1'
#
loop_
_entity.id
_entity.type
_entity.pdbx_description
1 polymer ?
#
loop_
_entity_poly.entity_id
_entity_poly.type
_entity_poly.pdbx_seq_one_letter_code
_entity_poly.pdbx_strand_id
1 'polypeptide(L)'
;MLQRLAEGGCVAYLSDAGTPGINDPGAVLVRAARDAGHAVVALPGPSAVTTALSASGFDLDAGYCFVGYVPSTAQRRAAFWREQLGASRALVCFETPHRIEASLQALHQAGGDAQPRVLLAKELSKQFEALVDGTPRQLLDWLAADPRRVHGEFVLVLQAAAAGAAPDEVDARRWLLRLARELPASRAAAVVAELTGVDRKALYAWLLAQPRD
;
A
#
# COMPACT_ATOMS: atom_id res chain seq x y z
N MET A 1 2.66 -32.35 14.00
CA MET A 1 2.84 -32.04 12.56
C MET A 1 4.07 -32.74 11.99
N LEU A 2 5.29 -32.43 12.43
CA LEU A 2 6.51 -33.06 11.90
C LEU A 2 6.51 -34.60 11.95
N GLN A 3 6.06 -35.20 13.07
CA GLN A 3 5.93 -36.64 13.16
C GLN A 3 5.05 -37.23 12.04
N ARG A 4 3.92 -36.58 11.75
CA ARG A 4 3.01 -37.02 10.69
C ARG A 4 3.66 -36.95 9.30
N LEU A 5 4.48 -35.92 9.06
CA LEU A 5 5.23 -35.77 7.80
C LEU A 5 6.35 -36.82 7.70
N ALA A 6 7.04 -37.12 8.80
CA ALA A 6 8.08 -38.15 8.85
C ALA A 6 7.53 -39.57 8.59
N GLU A 7 6.28 -39.83 9.00
CA GLU A 7 5.55 -41.07 8.72
C GLU A 7 4.99 -41.13 7.26
N GLY A 8 5.32 -40.15 6.40
CA GLY A 8 4.84 -40.08 5.01
C GLY A 8 3.42 -39.53 4.86
N GLY A 9 2.82 -39.00 5.93
CA GLY A 9 1.50 -38.39 5.90
C GLY A 9 1.48 -36.97 5.30
N CYS A 10 0.29 -36.48 4.99
CA CYS A 10 0.04 -35.12 4.52
C CYS A 10 -0.57 -34.26 5.64
N VAL A 11 -0.15 -32.98 5.72
CA VAL A 11 -0.69 -32.00 6.68
C VAL A 11 -1.11 -30.75 5.92
N ALA A 12 -2.37 -30.34 6.09
CA ALA A 12 -2.87 -29.04 5.65
C ALA A 12 -2.89 -28.08 6.84
N TYR A 13 -2.44 -26.85 6.63
CA TYR A 13 -2.52 -25.77 7.60
C TYR A 13 -3.52 -24.72 7.11
N LEU A 14 -4.43 -24.32 8.01
CA LEU A 14 -5.46 -23.32 7.76
C LEU A 14 -5.40 -22.27 8.87
N SER A 15 -5.69 -21.02 8.50
CA SER A 15 -6.00 -19.93 9.42
C SER A 15 -7.53 -19.76 9.50
N ASP A 16 -7.99 -18.99 10.48
CA ASP A 16 -9.42 -18.66 10.59
C ASP A 16 -9.93 -17.88 9.37
N ALA A 17 -9.06 -17.09 8.72
CA ALA A 17 -9.36 -16.35 7.51
C ALA A 17 -8.12 -16.05 6.67
N GLY A 18 -8.32 -15.89 5.36
CA GLY A 18 -7.31 -15.40 4.42
C GLY A 18 -6.25 -16.43 4.06
N THR A 19 -5.02 -15.94 3.83
CA THR A 19 -3.87 -16.76 3.49
C THR A 19 -3.11 -17.15 4.76
N PRO A 20 -3.02 -18.45 5.10
CA PRO A 20 -2.31 -18.90 6.29
C PRO A 20 -0.84 -18.52 6.26
N GLY A 21 -0.27 -18.16 7.42
CA GLY A 21 1.11 -17.71 7.57
C GLY A 21 1.28 -16.19 7.48
N ILE A 22 0.22 -15.44 7.20
CA ILE A 22 0.24 -13.97 7.09
C ILE A 22 -0.50 -13.37 8.30
N ASN A 23 0.24 -12.68 9.18
CA ASN A 23 -0.27 -12.17 10.46
C ASN A 23 -0.87 -13.24 11.40
N ASP A 24 -0.37 -14.47 11.29
CA ASP A 24 -0.69 -15.60 12.16
C ASP A 24 0.62 -16.39 12.49
N PRO A 25 0.60 -17.41 13.37
CA PRO A 25 1.82 -18.11 13.79
C PRO A 25 2.36 -19.14 12.76
N GLY A 26 1.81 -19.21 11.55
CA GLY A 26 2.12 -20.23 10.55
C GLY A 26 3.58 -20.26 10.07
N ALA A 27 4.31 -19.14 10.17
CA ALA A 27 5.71 -19.06 9.77
C ALA A 27 6.60 -20.07 10.52
N VAL A 28 6.30 -20.34 11.79
CA VAL A 28 7.06 -21.32 12.60
C VAL A 28 6.85 -22.74 12.06
N LEU A 29 5.63 -23.06 11.64
CA LEU A 29 5.28 -24.37 11.08
C LEU A 29 5.99 -24.60 9.74
N VAL A 30 5.95 -23.60 8.84
CA VAL A 30 6.61 -23.67 7.54
C VAL A 30 8.12 -23.81 7.69
N ARG A 31 8.74 -23.05 8.61
CA ARG A 31 10.17 -23.15 8.90
C ARG A 31 10.55 -24.54 9.39
N ALA A 32 9.83 -25.05 10.39
CA ALA A 32 10.09 -26.38 10.94
C ALA A 32 9.98 -27.49 9.88
N ALA A 33 8.98 -27.42 8.99
CA ALA A 33 8.84 -28.39 7.91
C ALA A 33 9.99 -28.32 6.90
N ARG A 34 10.41 -27.11 6.51
CA ARG A 34 11.55 -26.89 5.59
C ARG A 34 12.87 -27.34 6.19
N ASP A 35 13.13 -27.01 7.45
CA ASP A 35 14.36 -27.37 8.15
C ASP A 35 14.49 -28.90 8.31
N ALA A 36 13.36 -29.62 8.38
CA ALA A 36 13.30 -31.08 8.37
C ALA A 36 13.35 -31.71 6.96
N GLY A 37 13.52 -30.92 5.90
CA GLY A 37 13.61 -31.39 4.52
C GLY A 37 12.28 -31.77 3.88
N HIS A 38 11.15 -31.43 4.51
CA HIS A 38 9.82 -31.70 3.94
C HIS A 38 9.42 -30.62 2.91
N ALA A 39 8.73 -31.06 1.85
CA ALA A 39 8.18 -30.16 0.86
C ALA A 39 7.06 -29.28 1.45
N VAL A 40 7.02 -28.01 1.05
CA VAL A 40 5.95 -27.07 1.39
C VAL A 40 5.32 -26.58 0.09
N VAL A 41 4.01 -26.79 -0.04
CA VAL A 41 3.21 -26.35 -1.19
C VAL A 41 2.28 -25.23 -0.72
N ALA A 42 2.50 -24.01 -1.22
CA ALA A 42 1.63 -22.87 -0.95
C ALA A 42 0.53 -22.80 -2.02
N LEU A 43 -0.73 -22.80 -1.59
CA LEU A 43 -1.87 -22.64 -2.49
C LEU A 43 -2.26 -21.16 -2.58
N PRO A 44 -2.49 -20.62 -3.80
CA PRO A 44 -3.06 -19.28 -3.94
C PRO A 44 -4.49 -19.26 -3.37
N GLY A 45 -4.91 -18.12 -2.84
CA GLY A 45 -6.22 -17.99 -2.21
C GLY A 45 -6.56 -16.57 -1.79
N PRO A 46 -7.67 -16.40 -1.07
CA PRO A 46 -8.13 -15.09 -0.62
C PRO A 46 -7.12 -14.39 0.29
N SER A 47 -6.93 -13.08 0.07
CA SER A 47 -6.13 -12.22 0.94
C SER A 47 -6.76 -10.82 1.00
N ALA A 48 -7.13 -10.40 2.21
CA ALA A 48 -7.74 -9.09 2.44
C ALA A 48 -6.83 -7.93 1.98
N VAL A 49 -5.51 -8.13 2.04
CA VAL A 49 -4.50 -7.15 1.58
C VAL A 49 -4.60 -6.93 0.08
N THR A 50 -4.53 -8.00 -0.72
CA THR A 50 -4.55 -7.88 -2.18
C THR A 50 -5.94 -7.52 -2.70
N THR A 51 -7.00 -7.96 -2.02
CA THR A 51 -8.38 -7.57 -2.34
C THR A 51 -8.61 -6.07 -2.12
N ALA A 52 -8.12 -5.50 -1.01
CA ALA A 52 -8.24 -4.05 -0.78
C ALA A 52 -7.40 -3.25 -1.79
N LEU A 53 -6.18 -3.70 -2.09
CA LEU A 53 -5.30 -3.06 -3.08
C LEU A 53 -5.94 -3.04 -4.47
N SER A 54 -6.48 -4.18 -4.93
CA SER A 54 -7.09 -4.27 -6.27
C SER A 54 -8.32 -3.38 -6.44
N ALA A 55 -9.03 -3.10 -5.35
CA ALA A 55 -10.20 -2.21 -5.33
C ALA A 55 -9.87 -0.74 -5.01
N SER A 56 -8.61 -0.42 -4.66
CA SER A 56 -8.25 0.92 -4.15
C SER A 56 -8.23 2.01 -5.21
N GLY A 57 -7.86 1.68 -6.46
CA GLY A 57 -7.59 2.69 -7.49
C GLY A 57 -6.42 3.62 -7.12
N PHE A 58 -5.47 3.13 -6.30
CA PHE A 58 -4.26 3.85 -5.91
C PHE A 58 -3.12 3.51 -6.86
N ASP A 59 -2.12 4.39 -6.95
CA ASP A 59 -0.92 4.14 -7.75
C ASP A 59 -0.02 3.14 -7.01
N LEU A 60 0.28 2.02 -7.67
CA LEU A 60 1.09 0.94 -7.14
C LEU A 60 2.40 0.75 -7.91
N ASP A 61 2.78 1.68 -8.79
CA ASP A 61 3.99 1.58 -9.63
C ASP A 61 5.28 1.53 -8.78
N ALA A 62 5.33 2.31 -7.69
CA ALA A 62 6.41 2.25 -6.69
C ALA A 62 6.36 1.00 -5.79
N GLY A 63 5.32 0.19 -5.95
CA GLY A 63 4.97 -0.94 -5.10
C GLY A 63 4.17 -0.54 -3.85
N TYR A 64 3.92 -1.53 -3.00
CA TYR A 64 3.22 -1.36 -1.74
C TYR A 64 3.99 -2.01 -0.57
N CYS A 65 3.67 -1.59 0.65
CA CYS A 65 4.15 -2.18 1.88
C CYS A 65 2.97 -2.67 2.72
N PHE A 66 2.95 -3.95 3.09
CA PHE A 66 2.02 -4.46 4.08
C PHE A 66 2.72 -4.55 5.44
N VAL A 67 2.15 -3.90 6.46
CA VAL A 67 2.77 -3.78 7.80
C VAL A 67 2.00 -4.53 8.89
N GLY A 68 0.95 -5.25 8.52
CA GLY A 68 0.02 -5.83 9.47
C GLY A 68 -0.77 -4.78 10.23
N TYR A 69 -0.84 -4.87 11.55
CA TYR A 69 -1.66 -3.97 12.36
C TYR A 69 -0.95 -2.67 12.71
N VAL A 70 -1.69 -1.56 12.67
CA VAL A 70 -1.21 -0.27 13.19
C VAL A 70 -0.81 -0.41 14.68
N PRO A 71 0.27 0.24 15.15
CA PRO A 71 0.68 0.15 16.54
C PRO A 71 -0.41 0.56 17.53
N SER A 72 -0.56 -0.22 18.59
CA SER A 72 -1.64 -0.06 19.57
C SER A 72 -1.49 1.17 20.47
N THR A 73 -0.27 1.55 20.84
CA THR A 73 -0.03 2.69 21.74
C THR A 73 -0.02 4.01 20.99
N ALA A 74 -0.59 5.07 21.58
CA ALA A 74 -0.73 6.37 20.93
C ALA A 74 0.61 6.94 20.43
N GLN A 75 1.67 6.84 21.25
CA GLN A 75 3.01 7.32 20.89
C GLN A 75 3.58 6.58 19.68
N ARG A 76 3.52 5.23 19.68
CA ARG A 76 4.03 4.43 18.56
C ARG A 76 3.21 4.63 17.31
N ARG A 77 1.89 4.78 17.44
CA ARG A 77 0.98 5.05 16.33
C ARG A 77 1.26 6.38 15.66
N ALA A 78 1.44 7.45 16.44
CA ALA A 78 1.81 8.76 15.91
C ALA A 78 3.17 8.74 15.22
N ALA A 79 4.16 8.02 15.77
CA ALA A 79 5.47 7.84 15.12
C ALA A 79 5.36 7.06 13.80
N PHE A 80 4.61 5.97 13.83
CA PHE A 80 4.33 5.14 12.66
C PHE A 80 3.68 5.96 11.54
N TRP A 81 2.62 6.72 11.81
CA TRP A 81 1.98 7.51 10.75
C TRP A 81 2.89 8.59 10.15
N ARG A 82 3.72 9.25 10.97
CA ARG A 82 4.71 10.21 10.46
C ARG A 82 5.72 9.56 9.53
N GLU A 83 6.18 8.35 9.86
CA GLU A 83 7.08 7.59 8.99
C GLU A 83 6.40 7.23 7.67
N GLN A 84 5.19 6.68 7.72
CA GLN A 84 4.50 6.21 6.52
C GLN A 84 4.06 7.36 5.60
N LEU A 85 3.80 8.55 6.13
CA LEU A 85 3.53 9.74 5.33
C LEU A 85 4.75 10.23 4.54
N GLY A 86 5.97 9.84 4.93
CA GLY A 86 7.19 10.13 4.17
C GLY A 86 7.55 9.05 3.14
N ALA A 87 6.79 7.94 3.07
CA ALA A 87 7.08 6.83 2.17
C ALA A 87 6.49 7.09 0.77
N SER A 88 7.20 6.65 -0.28
CA SER A 88 6.73 6.72 -1.66
C SER A 88 5.80 5.57 -2.06
N ARG A 89 5.80 4.48 -1.29
CA ARG A 89 4.99 3.28 -1.56
C ARG A 89 3.61 3.41 -0.94
N ALA A 90 2.61 2.81 -1.58
CA ALA A 90 1.31 2.62 -0.94
C ALA A 90 1.48 1.74 0.31
N LEU A 91 0.80 2.09 1.39
CA LEU A 91 0.78 1.32 2.62
C LEU A 91 -0.52 0.53 2.71
N VAL A 92 -0.45 -0.72 3.13
CA VAL A 92 -1.61 -1.51 3.53
C VAL A 92 -1.45 -1.95 4.98
N CYS A 93 -2.48 -1.73 5.79
CA CYS A 93 -2.51 -2.17 7.17
C CYS A 93 -3.90 -2.64 7.59
N PHE A 94 -3.93 -3.45 8.63
CA PHE A 94 -5.16 -3.85 9.31
C PHE A 94 -5.42 -2.94 10.50
N GLU A 95 -6.70 -2.78 10.83
CA GLU A 95 -7.09 -2.11 12.06
C GLU A 95 -8.30 -2.78 12.71
N THR A 96 -8.37 -2.67 14.03
CA THR A 96 -9.46 -3.22 14.82
C THR A 96 -10.58 -2.19 15.03
N PRO A 97 -11.83 -2.66 15.21
CA PRO A 97 -12.99 -1.78 15.40
C PRO A 97 -12.86 -0.84 16.60
N HIS A 98 -12.19 -1.28 17.67
CA HIS A 98 -11.97 -0.45 18.86
C HIS A 98 -10.83 0.58 18.72
N ARG A 99 -10.06 0.55 17.62
CA ARG A 99 -8.93 1.47 17.39
C ARG A 99 -9.07 2.33 16.14
N ILE A 100 -9.95 1.98 15.21
CA ILE A 100 -10.05 2.63 13.90
C ILE A 100 -10.16 4.16 14.00
N GLU A 101 -11.01 4.67 14.88
CA GLU A 101 -11.18 6.11 15.08
C GLU A 101 -9.90 6.76 15.63
N ALA A 102 -9.30 6.18 16.67
CA ALA A 102 -8.06 6.67 17.26
C ALA A 102 -6.86 6.60 16.29
N SER A 103 -6.91 5.68 15.33
CA SER A 103 -5.90 5.53 14.29
C SER A 103 -6.06 6.55 13.17
N LEU A 104 -7.29 6.77 12.69
CA LEU A 104 -7.58 7.82 11.71
C LEU A 104 -7.37 9.22 12.29
N GLN A 105 -7.69 9.45 13.56
CA GLN A 105 -7.39 10.72 14.24
C GLN A 105 -5.89 11.00 14.31
N ALA A 106 -5.09 9.98 14.69
CA ALA A 106 -3.63 10.12 14.74
C ALA A 106 -3.05 10.34 13.33
N LEU A 107 -3.60 9.68 12.31
CA LEU A 107 -3.20 9.89 10.92
C LEU A 107 -3.55 11.29 10.43
N HIS A 108 -4.76 11.77 10.71
CA HIS A 108 -5.21 13.13 10.37
C HIS A 108 -4.27 14.18 10.97
N GLN A 109 -3.93 14.02 12.26
CA GLN A 109 -3.01 14.91 12.97
C GLN A 109 -1.59 14.87 12.37
N ALA A 110 -1.09 13.69 12.01
CA ALA A 110 0.22 13.54 11.41
C ALA A 110 0.31 14.13 9.99
N GLY A 111 -0.79 14.11 9.23
CA GLY A 111 -0.86 14.63 7.86
C GLY A 111 -0.86 16.15 7.74
N GLY A 112 -1.27 16.89 8.77
CA GLY A 112 -1.30 18.36 8.73
C GLY A 112 -2.05 18.91 7.51
N ASP A 113 -1.43 19.79 6.74
CA ASP A 113 -2.03 20.34 5.52
C ASP A 113 -1.94 19.37 4.32
N ALA A 114 -1.00 18.42 4.36
CA ALA A 114 -0.75 17.43 3.32
C ALA A 114 -1.47 16.11 3.64
N GLN A 115 -2.81 16.16 3.70
CA GLN A 115 -3.62 15.00 4.06
C GLN A 115 -3.45 13.85 3.05
N PRO A 116 -3.15 12.62 3.51
CA PRO A 116 -3.05 11.46 2.62
C PRO A 116 -4.41 11.08 2.06
N ARG A 117 -4.39 10.34 0.95
CA ARG A 117 -5.58 9.62 0.45
C ARG A 117 -5.62 8.25 1.11
N VAL A 118 -6.79 7.84 1.59
CA VAL A 118 -6.98 6.59 2.32
C VAL A 118 -8.24 5.88 1.82
N LEU A 119 -8.08 4.63 1.39
CA LEU A 119 -9.19 3.71 1.23
C LEU A 119 -9.38 2.96 2.55
N LEU A 120 -10.57 3.09 3.14
CA LEU A 120 -11.06 2.23 4.19
C LEU A 120 -11.91 1.13 3.57
N ALA A 121 -11.40 -0.09 3.60
CA ALA A 121 -12.13 -1.28 3.22
C ALA A 121 -12.64 -2.00 4.47
N LYS A 122 -13.95 -2.10 4.62
CA LYS A 122 -14.62 -2.70 5.76
C LYS A 122 -15.37 -3.95 5.32
N GLU A 123 -15.26 -5.03 6.11
CA GLU A 123 -16.05 -6.26 5.93
C GLU A 123 -15.97 -6.83 4.50
N LEU A 124 -14.77 -6.85 3.91
CA LEU A 124 -14.52 -7.35 2.56
C LEU A 124 -15.16 -8.73 2.33
N SER A 125 -15.82 -8.89 1.19
CA SER A 125 -16.63 -10.03 0.72
C SER A 125 -17.91 -10.34 1.49
N LYS A 126 -18.29 -9.55 2.51
CA LYS A 126 -19.47 -9.81 3.35
C LYS A 126 -20.66 -8.91 2.98
N GLN A 127 -21.84 -9.20 3.54
CA GLN A 127 -23.08 -8.45 3.27
C GLN A 127 -22.96 -6.94 3.55
N PHE A 128 -22.16 -6.55 4.53
CA PHE A 128 -21.95 -5.15 4.95
C PHE A 128 -20.60 -4.60 4.49
N GLU A 129 -20.10 -5.08 3.34
CA GLU A 129 -18.91 -4.56 2.70
C GLU A 129 -19.05 -3.06 2.42
N ALA A 130 -17.99 -2.31 2.71
CA ALA A 130 -17.88 -0.91 2.32
C ALA A 130 -16.45 -0.59 1.90
N LEU A 131 -16.31 0.09 0.76
CA LEU A 131 -15.06 0.63 0.25
C LEU A 131 -15.22 2.15 0.21
N VAL A 132 -14.54 2.86 1.12
CA VAL A 132 -14.69 4.31 1.29
C VAL A 132 -13.35 4.95 1.08
N ASP A 133 -13.25 5.78 0.04
CA ASP A 133 -12.05 6.55 -0.27
C ASP A 133 -12.22 8.00 0.20
N GLY A 134 -11.19 8.53 0.86
CA GLY A 134 -11.13 9.92 1.25
C GLY A 134 -9.93 10.26 2.13
N THR A 135 -9.96 11.47 2.67
CA THR A 135 -9.02 11.91 3.71
C THR A 135 -9.35 11.26 5.05
N PRO A 136 -8.39 11.18 5.99
CA PRO A 136 -8.65 10.70 7.35
C PRO A 136 -9.85 11.39 8.03
N ARG A 137 -10.04 12.69 7.79
CA ARG A 137 -11.20 13.45 8.30
C ARG A 137 -12.52 12.95 7.71
N GLN A 138 -12.61 12.81 6.40
CA GLN A 138 -13.83 12.33 5.74
C GLN A 138 -14.20 10.91 6.18
N LEU A 139 -13.19 10.05 6.42
CA LEU A 139 -13.41 8.71 6.95
C LEU A 139 -13.93 8.72 8.40
N LEU A 140 -13.41 9.62 9.24
CA LEU A 140 -13.94 9.82 10.60
C LEU A 140 -15.40 10.29 10.56
N ASP A 141 -15.73 11.24 9.69
CA ASP A 141 -17.11 11.74 9.54
C ASP A 141 -18.04 10.62 9.03
N TRP A 142 -17.54 9.77 8.11
CA TRP A 142 -18.27 8.60 7.63
C TRP A 142 -18.52 7.58 8.75
N LEU A 143 -17.54 7.30 9.61
CA LEU A 143 -17.71 6.41 10.76
C LEU A 143 -18.73 6.97 11.75
N ALA A 144 -18.65 8.26 12.06
CA ALA A 144 -19.51 8.93 13.03
C ALA A 144 -21.00 8.99 12.59
N ALA A 145 -21.26 8.96 11.29
CA ALA A 145 -22.61 9.06 10.74
C ALA A 145 -23.49 7.82 10.99
N ASP A 146 -22.92 6.67 11.36
CA ASP A 146 -23.70 5.48 11.79
C ASP A 146 -22.86 4.63 12.76
N PRO A 147 -23.29 4.44 14.03
CA PRO A 147 -22.56 3.64 15.02
C PRO A 147 -22.24 2.20 14.57
N ARG A 148 -22.98 1.64 13.61
CA ARG A 148 -22.69 0.29 13.09
C ARG A 148 -21.44 0.25 12.22
N ARG A 149 -20.97 1.40 11.73
CA ARG A 149 -19.81 1.49 10.82
C ARG A 149 -18.48 1.26 11.52
N VAL A 150 -18.40 1.42 12.83
CA VAL A 150 -17.18 1.14 13.61
C VAL A 150 -17.00 -0.35 13.94
N HIS A 151 -17.94 -1.22 13.60
CA HIS A 151 -17.84 -2.66 13.85
C HIS A 151 -17.28 -3.45 12.66
N GLY A 152 -16.77 -4.65 12.91
CA GLY A 152 -16.25 -5.55 11.89
C GLY A 152 -14.73 -5.39 11.68
N GLU A 153 -14.26 -5.83 10.53
CA GLU A 153 -12.84 -5.87 10.16
C GLU A 153 -12.49 -4.77 9.16
N PHE A 154 -11.32 -4.16 9.34
CA PHE A 154 -10.85 -3.05 8.50
C PHE A 154 -9.49 -3.35 7.87
N VAL A 155 -9.38 -3.03 6.59
CA VAL A 155 -8.12 -2.85 5.87
C VAL A 155 -8.03 -1.39 5.44
N LEU A 156 -6.92 -0.75 5.73
CA LEU A 156 -6.62 0.60 5.26
C LEU A 156 -5.55 0.49 4.16
N VAL A 157 -5.83 1.08 3.00
CA VAL A 157 -4.84 1.37 1.97
C VAL A 157 -4.58 2.86 2.01
N LEU A 158 -3.32 3.25 2.17
CA LEU A 158 -2.90 4.64 2.28
C LEU A 158 -1.91 4.97 1.18
N GLN A 159 -2.13 6.11 0.53
CA GLN A 159 -1.16 6.74 -0.33
C GLN A 159 -0.85 8.11 0.28
N ALA A 160 0.41 8.32 0.65
CA ALA A 160 0.86 9.60 1.18
C ALA A 160 0.49 10.71 0.19
N ALA A 161 0.18 11.90 0.71
CA ALA A 161 0.03 13.05 -0.15
C ALA A 161 1.33 13.20 -0.95
N ALA A 162 1.23 13.30 -2.27
CA ALA A 162 2.39 13.61 -3.09
C ALA A 162 3.01 14.87 -2.49
N ALA A 163 4.23 14.77 -1.96
CA ALA A 163 4.93 15.87 -1.32
C ALA A 163 5.31 16.86 -2.41
N GLY A 164 4.35 17.66 -2.90
CA GLY A 164 4.53 18.56 -4.04
C GLY A 164 5.40 17.92 -5.14
N ALA A 165 5.16 16.65 -5.47
CA ALA A 165 5.93 15.98 -6.50
C ALA A 165 5.59 16.64 -7.83
N ALA A 166 6.32 17.69 -8.18
CA ALA A 166 6.76 17.85 -9.56
C ALA A 166 7.17 16.44 -10.00
N PRO A 167 6.52 15.83 -11.00
CA PRO A 167 6.78 14.44 -11.38
C PRO A 167 8.28 14.20 -11.38
N ASP A 168 8.64 13.10 -10.72
CA ASP A 168 10.02 12.77 -10.39
C ASP A 168 10.88 13.02 -11.63
N GLU A 169 12.09 13.56 -11.47
CA GLU A 169 12.99 13.76 -12.62
C GLU A 169 13.12 12.47 -13.44
N VAL A 170 12.98 11.31 -12.79
CA VAL A 170 12.88 9.98 -13.40
C VAL A 170 11.70 9.86 -14.38
N ASP A 171 10.49 10.25 -13.98
CA ASP A 171 9.31 10.23 -14.84
C ASP A 171 9.44 11.26 -15.96
N ALA A 172 9.89 12.48 -15.65
CA ALA A 172 10.12 13.51 -16.66
C ALA A 172 11.10 13.01 -17.73
N ARG A 173 12.19 12.34 -17.33
CA ARG A 173 13.16 11.73 -18.26
C ARG A 173 12.55 10.59 -19.08
N ARG A 174 11.69 9.76 -18.48
CA ARG A 174 10.99 8.67 -19.19
C ARG A 174 10.04 9.21 -20.27
N TRP A 175 9.22 10.20 -19.93
CA TRP A 175 8.35 10.89 -20.90
C TRP A 175 9.15 11.58 -21.99
N LEU A 176 10.28 12.20 -21.61
CA LEU A 176 11.18 12.90 -22.53
C LEU A 176 11.79 11.96 -23.57
N LEU A 177 12.31 10.80 -23.15
CA LEU A 177 12.84 9.80 -24.08
C LEU A 177 11.77 9.29 -25.05
N ARG A 178 10.54 9.09 -24.58
CA ARG A 178 9.45 8.62 -25.46
C ARG A 178 9.05 9.68 -26.48
N LEU A 179 8.87 10.93 -26.06
CA LEU A 179 8.47 12.04 -26.91
C LEU A 179 9.57 12.45 -27.88
N ALA A 180 10.85 12.35 -27.51
CA ALA A 180 11.98 12.66 -28.38
C ALA A 180 12.08 11.74 -29.61
N ARG A 181 11.38 10.60 -29.62
CA ARG A 181 11.28 9.71 -30.79
C ARG A 181 10.32 10.26 -31.86
N GLU A 182 9.34 11.06 -31.45
CA GLU A 182 8.27 11.55 -32.32
C GLU A 182 8.35 13.07 -32.56
N LEU A 183 9.07 13.79 -31.68
CA LEU A 183 9.18 15.25 -31.69
C LEU A 183 10.64 15.69 -31.64
N PRO A 184 10.97 16.87 -32.19
CA PRO A 184 12.29 17.48 -31.97
C PRO A 184 12.60 17.62 -30.48
N ALA A 185 13.83 17.31 -30.08
CA ALA A 185 14.29 17.29 -28.68
C ALA A 185 13.87 18.53 -27.86
N SER A 186 13.92 19.72 -28.47
CA SER A 186 13.53 20.97 -27.81
C SER A 186 12.02 21.06 -27.54
N ARG A 187 11.21 20.50 -28.44
CA ARG A 187 9.74 20.44 -28.30
C ARG A 187 9.33 19.35 -27.32
N ALA A 188 10.00 18.19 -27.36
CA ALA A 188 9.81 17.14 -26.36
C ALA A 188 10.14 17.65 -24.94
N ALA A 189 11.28 18.33 -24.75
CA ALA A 189 11.66 18.92 -23.47
C ALA A 189 10.68 20.01 -23.00
N ALA A 190 10.14 20.82 -23.92
CA ALA A 190 9.14 21.83 -23.58
C ALA A 190 7.82 21.21 -23.11
N VAL A 191 7.31 20.20 -23.83
CA VAL A 191 6.07 19.49 -23.47
C VAL A 191 6.23 18.79 -22.12
N VAL A 192 7.37 18.12 -21.89
CA VAL A 192 7.64 17.49 -20.60
C VAL A 192 7.71 18.55 -19.51
N ALA A 193 8.50 19.62 -19.66
CA ALA A 193 8.61 20.67 -18.65
C ALA A 193 7.26 21.32 -18.30
N GLU A 194 6.38 21.50 -19.29
CA GLU A 194 5.02 22.01 -19.07
C GLU A 194 4.16 21.05 -18.25
N LEU A 195 4.26 19.75 -18.53
CA LEU A 195 3.52 18.70 -17.82
C LEU A 195 4.12 18.41 -16.43
N THR A 196 5.42 18.61 -16.26
CA THR A 196 6.17 18.13 -15.10
C THR A 196 6.64 19.20 -14.15
N GLY A 197 6.68 20.46 -14.57
CA GLY A 197 7.30 21.54 -13.79
C GLY A 197 8.82 21.43 -13.65
N VAL A 198 9.45 20.39 -14.23
CA VAL A 198 10.91 20.24 -14.24
C VAL A 198 11.50 21.24 -15.25
N ASP A 199 12.64 21.83 -14.90
CA ASP A 199 13.28 22.85 -15.74
C ASP A 199 13.56 22.33 -17.16
N ARG A 200 13.00 23.03 -18.16
CA ARG A 200 13.14 22.69 -19.58
C ARG A 200 14.60 22.62 -20.01
N LYS A 201 15.46 23.50 -19.50
CA LYS A 201 16.86 23.58 -19.91
C LYS A 201 17.64 22.38 -19.37
N ALA A 202 17.38 21.97 -18.14
CA ALA A 202 17.92 20.76 -17.52
C ALA A 202 17.48 19.50 -18.27
N LEU A 203 16.20 19.36 -18.60
CA LEU A 203 15.67 18.25 -19.40
C LEU A 203 16.32 18.17 -20.78
N TYR A 204 16.41 19.30 -21.48
CA TYR A 204 17.03 19.36 -22.80
C TYR A 204 18.51 19.00 -22.77
N ALA A 205 19.27 19.54 -21.81
CA ALA A 205 20.69 19.23 -21.64
C ALA A 205 20.91 17.75 -21.31
N TRP A 206 20.08 17.18 -20.44
CA TRP A 206 20.14 15.77 -20.09
C TRP A 206 19.88 14.86 -21.29
N LEU A 207 18.87 15.17 -22.12
CA LEU A 207 18.54 14.39 -23.31
C LEU A 207 19.68 14.39 -24.35
N LEU A 208 20.34 15.52 -24.54
CA LEU A 208 21.50 15.62 -25.45
C LEU A 208 22.73 14.85 -24.96
N ALA A 209 22.82 14.59 -23.65
CA ALA A 209 23.89 13.80 -23.05
C ALA A 209 23.63 12.28 -23.10
N GLN A 210 22.44 11.84 -23.53
CA GLN A 210 22.15 10.41 -23.69
C GLN A 210 22.77 9.87 -24.99
N PRO A 211 23.27 8.61 -24.99
CA PRO A 211 23.70 7.96 -26.21
C PRO A 211 22.54 7.91 -27.21
N ARG A 212 22.82 8.29 -28.46
CA ARG A 212 21.87 8.09 -29.55
C ARG A 212 21.98 6.63 -29.98
N ASP A 213 20.90 5.88 -29.80
CA ASP A 213 20.66 4.65 -30.57
C ASP A 213 20.39 5.01 -32.04
#